data_AF-A0A1Y0IJ31-F1
#
_entry.id   AF-A0A1Y0IJ31-F1
#
_cell.length_a   1.000
_cell.length_b   1.000
_cell.length_c   1.000
_cell.angle_alpha   90.00
_cell.angle_beta   90.00
_cell.angle_gamma   90.00
#
_symmetry.space_group_name_H-M   'P 1'
#
loop_
_entity.id
_entity.type
_entity.pdbx_description
1 polymer ?
#
loop_
_entity_poly.entity_id
_entity_poly.type
_entity_poly.pdbx_seq_one_letter_code
_entity_poly.pdbx_strand_id
1 'polypeptide(L)'
;MWCEFLQRNKFLSSLYAGEVPKLLNVRMAEIKLSDDGRKFTVFFNMPRFADIPPSKWISLGYNTVFVELAFVDITEIMIKSSGGKYRGNIEIQKNEDGKFEVCISGTVEINLTADFGIVKEVTGYISETPE
;
A
#
# COMPACT_ATOMS: atom_id res chain seq x y z
N MET A 1 8.85 -10.18 3.12
CA MET A 1 8.15 -8.89 3.38
C MET A 1 6.94 -8.78 2.47
N TRP A 2 5.90 -8.05 2.88
CA TRP A 2 4.64 -7.97 2.13
C TRP A 2 4.83 -7.53 0.66
N CYS A 3 5.83 -6.69 0.39
CA CYS A 3 6.08 -6.14 -0.94
C CYS A 3 6.95 -7.04 -1.84
N GLU A 4 7.59 -8.09 -1.33
CA GLU A 4 8.51 -8.93 -2.12
C GLU A 4 7.82 -9.61 -3.29
N PHE A 5 6.56 -9.98 -3.11
CA PHE A 5 5.74 -10.62 -4.13
C PHE A 5 5.21 -9.64 -5.17
N LEU A 6 5.21 -8.33 -4.88
CA LEU A 6 4.67 -7.31 -5.76
C LEU A 6 5.64 -6.96 -6.87
N GLN A 7 5.14 -6.78 -8.08
CA GLN A 7 5.93 -6.24 -9.18
C GLN A 7 6.39 -4.82 -8.87
N ARG A 8 7.56 -4.43 -9.43
CA ARG A 8 8.15 -3.09 -9.29
C ARG A 8 8.44 -2.66 -7.83
N ASN A 9 8.61 -3.62 -6.91
CA ASN A 9 8.92 -3.32 -5.51
C ASN A 9 10.31 -2.73 -5.24
N LYS A 10 11.27 -2.88 -6.17
CA LYS A 10 12.69 -2.57 -5.93
C LYS A 10 12.93 -1.17 -5.36
N PHE A 11 12.25 -0.17 -5.90
CA PHE A 11 12.40 1.20 -5.41
C PHE A 11 11.88 1.34 -3.98
N LEU A 12 10.67 0.83 -3.68
CA LEU A 12 10.14 0.80 -2.32
C LEU A 12 11.09 0.10 -1.35
N SER A 13 11.57 -1.09 -1.70
CA SER A 13 12.49 -1.87 -0.86
C SER A 13 13.81 -1.12 -0.61
N SER A 14 14.32 -0.40 -1.61
CA SER A 14 15.57 0.38 -1.48
C SER A 14 15.46 1.55 -0.51
N LEU A 15 14.26 2.10 -0.29
CA LEU A 15 14.04 3.19 0.65
C LEU A 15 14.21 2.76 2.11
N TYR A 16 14.11 1.47 2.41
CA TYR A 16 14.04 0.95 3.77
C TYR A 16 15.17 -0.02 4.12
N ALA A 17 16.33 0.11 3.47
CA ALA A 17 17.49 -0.76 3.70
C ALA A 17 17.19 -2.27 3.63
N GLY A 18 16.15 -2.64 2.87
CA GLY A 18 15.67 -4.02 2.79
C GLY A 18 14.71 -4.45 3.89
N GLU A 19 14.35 -3.62 4.89
CA GLU A 19 13.36 -3.87 5.94
C GLU A 19 12.13 -2.95 5.82
N VAL A 20 11.23 -3.30 4.90
CA VAL A 20 10.01 -2.54 4.64
C VAL A 20 9.05 -2.64 5.84
N PRO A 21 8.56 -1.50 6.38
CA PRO A 21 7.67 -1.48 7.54
C PRO A 21 6.41 -2.32 7.34
N LYS A 22 5.95 -2.96 8.43
CA LYS A 22 4.59 -3.52 8.49
C LYS A 22 3.57 -2.39 8.39
N LEU A 23 2.52 -2.60 7.60
CA LEU A 23 1.48 -1.60 7.37
C LEU A 23 0.46 -1.63 8.52
N LEU A 24 0.84 -1.09 9.69
CA LEU A 24 -0.01 -1.04 10.88
C LEU A 24 -0.64 0.35 11.03
N ASN A 25 -1.97 0.39 11.19
CA ASN A 25 -2.78 1.61 11.37
C ASN A 25 -2.45 2.75 10.39
N VAL A 26 -2.16 2.39 9.13
CA VAL A 26 -1.81 3.34 8.08
C VAL A 26 -3.02 4.16 7.65
N ARG A 27 -2.80 5.45 7.36
CA ARG A 27 -3.81 6.29 6.74
C ARG A 27 -3.94 5.92 5.26
N MET A 28 -5.16 5.55 4.87
CA MET A 28 -5.54 5.38 3.46
C MET A 28 -6.11 6.70 2.94
N ALA A 29 -5.48 7.24 1.90
CA ALA A 29 -5.94 8.46 1.25
C ALA A 29 -7.10 8.18 0.28
N GLU A 30 -7.04 7.05 -0.42
CA GLU A 30 -8.02 6.64 -1.41
C GLU A 30 -8.03 5.12 -1.54
N ILE A 31 -9.21 4.58 -1.83
CA ILE A 31 -9.41 3.20 -2.28
C ILE A 31 -10.24 3.28 -3.57
N LYS A 32 -9.81 2.56 -4.60
CA LYS A 32 -10.40 2.63 -5.93
C LYS A 32 -10.64 1.25 -6.51
N LEU A 33 -11.88 1.00 -6.93
CA LEU A 33 -12.22 -0.07 -7.87
C LEU A 33 -12.35 0.52 -9.27
N SER A 34 -11.74 -0.16 -10.24
CA SER A 34 -11.71 0.27 -11.64
C SER A 34 -11.67 -0.94 -12.57
N ASP A 35 -11.71 -0.69 -13.88
CA ASP A 35 -11.68 -1.74 -14.90
C ASP A 35 -12.80 -2.77 -14.70
N ASP A 36 -14.05 -2.27 -14.59
CA ASP A 36 -15.25 -3.07 -14.31
C ASP A 36 -15.10 -3.99 -13.08
N GLY A 37 -14.38 -3.52 -12.07
CA GLY A 37 -14.15 -4.24 -10.82
C GLY A 37 -12.99 -5.23 -10.85
N ARG A 38 -12.27 -5.34 -11.97
CA ARG A 38 -11.11 -6.24 -12.13
C ARG A 38 -9.82 -5.67 -11.56
N LYS A 39 -9.82 -4.39 -11.17
CA LYS A 39 -8.66 -3.74 -10.57
C LYS A 39 -9.02 -2.99 -9.30
N PHE A 40 -8.31 -3.32 -8.23
CA PHE A 40 -8.34 -2.64 -6.95
C PHE A 40 -7.07 -1.84 -6.77
N THR A 41 -7.15 -0.63 -6.25
CA THR A 41 -6.00 0.23 -5.97
C THR A 41 -6.17 0.88 -4.61
N VAL A 42 -5.13 0.81 -3.78
CA VAL A 42 -5.08 1.45 -2.46
C VAL A 42 -3.92 2.43 -2.41
N PHE A 43 -4.21 3.60 -1.87
CA PHE A 43 -3.30 4.72 -1.73
C PHE A 43 -3.11 5.02 -0.25
N PHE A 44 -1.87 4.96 0.25
CA PHE A 44 -1.61 5.13 1.67
C PHE A 44 -0.25 5.74 1.97
N ASN A 45 -0.13 6.30 3.18
CA ASN A 45 1.15 6.74 3.72
C ASN A 45 1.85 5.55 4.38
N MET A 46 3.16 5.42 4.13
CA MET A 46 3.99 4.48 4.88
C MET A 46 4.03 4.86 6.36
N PRO A 47 4.07 3.89 7.28
CA PRO A 47 4.06 4.15 8.73
C PRO A 47 5.26 4.93 9.28
N ARG A 48 6.31 5.10 8.48
CA ARG A 48 7.48 5.90 8.81
C ARG A 48 8.16 6.38 7.54
N PHE A 49 8.90 7.48 7.66
CA PHE A 49 9.72 7.99 6.56
C PHE A 49 10.82 7.00 6.15
N ALA A 50 11.33 7.17 4.92
CA ALA A 50 12.38 6.31 4.36
C ALA A 50 13.67 6.36 5.18
N ASP A 51 14.35 5.22 5.30
CA ASP A 51 15.70 5.12 5.88
C ASP A 51 16.76 5.69 4.94
N ILE A 52 16.57 5.44 3.65
CA ILE A 52 17.46 5.85 2.56
C ILE A 52 16.64 6.66 1.54
N PRO A 53 16.17 7.87 1.91
CA PRO A 53 15.42 8.71 1.00
C PRO A 53 16.30 9.19 -0.17
N PRO A 54 15.75 9.37 -1.38
CA PRO A 54 16.45 10.01 -2.49
C PRO A 54 16.95 11.40 -2.10
N SER A 55 18.13 11.81 -2.61
CA SER A 55 18.71 13.13 -2.30
C SER A 55 17.77 14.30 -2.58
N LYS A 56 16.92 14.17 -3.61
CA LYS A 56 15.88 15.15 -3.93
C LYS A 56 14.88 15.32 -2.78
N TRP A 57 14.43 14.23 -2.15
CA TRP A 57 13.47 14.29 -1.04
C TRP A 57 14.08 14.99 0.17
N ILE A 58 15.35 14.72 0.45
CA ILE A 58 16.12 15.41 1.50
C ILE A 58 16.17 16.92 1.21
N SER A 59 16.56 17.31 -0.01
CA SER A 59 16.67 18.73 -0.38
C SER A 59 15.34 19.50 -0.34
N LEU A 60 14.22 18.79 -0.53
CA LEU A 60 12.88 19.37 -0.50
C LEU A 60 12.22 19.26 0.88
N GLY A 61 12.91 18.70 1.89
CA GLY A 61 12.38 18.56 3.24
C GLY A 61 11.20 17.59 3.35
N TYR A 62 11.09 16.62 2.46
CA TYR A 62 10.01 15.63 2.50
C TYR A 62 10.09 14.80 3.79
N ASN A 63 8.94 14.49 4.35
CA ASN A 63 8.83 13.79 5.64
C ASN A 63 7.86 12.60 5.62
N THR A 64 7.20 12.34 4.49
CA THR A 64 6.23 11.25 4.33
C THR A 64 6.48 10.52 3.02
N VAL A 65 6.34 9.18 3.04
CA VAL A 65 6.35 8.34 1.84
C VAL A 65 4.92 7.92 1.53
N PHE A 66 4.48 8.17 0.31
CA PHE A 66 3.16 7.80 -0.21
C PHE A 66 3.32 6.67 -1.22
N VAL A 67 2.44 5.66 -1.13
CA VAL A 67 2.49 4.46 -1.95
C VAL A 67 1.12 4.19 -2.58
N GLU A 68 1.15 3.88 -3.88
CA GLU A 68 0.02 3.32 -4.61
C GLU A 68 0.31 1.83 -4.91
N LEU A 69 -0.57 0.96 -4.42
CA LEU A 69 -0.57 -0.46 -4.79
C LEU A 69 -1.80 -0.78 -5.62
N ALA A 70 -1.61 -1.58 -6.66
CA ALA A 70 -2.73 -2.12 -7.43
C ALA A 70 -2.70 -3.64 -7.46
N PHE A 71 -3.90 -4.21 -7.44
CA PHE A 71 -4.16 -5.64 -7.58
C PHE A 71 -5.13 -5.83 -8.77
N VAL A 72 -4.80 -6.78 -9.66
CA VAL A 72 -5.44 -6.94 -10.97
C VAL A 72 -5.86 -8.40 -11.17
N ASP A 73 -6.89 -8.59 -11.99
CA ASP A 73 -7.57 -9.87 -12.20
C ASP A 73 -8.15 -10.39 -10.88
N ILE A 74 -9.01 -9.56 -10.31
CA ILE A 74 -9.73 -9.84 -9.06
C ILE A 74 -10.70 -10.99 -9.28
N THR A 75 -10.59 -12.02 -8.44
CA THR A 75 -11.55 -13.13 -8.41
C THR A 75 -12.62 -12.93 -7.35
N GLU A 76 -12.27 -12.29 -6.24
CA GLU A 76 -13.20 -12.02 -5.14
C GLU A 76 -12.80 -10.72 -4.44
N ILE A 77 -13.79 -9.89 -4.11
CA ILE A 77 -13.59 -8.73 -3.24
C ILE A 77 -14.82 -8.47 -2.37
N MET A 78 -14.57 -8.21 -1.10
CA MET A 78 -15.55 -7.69 -0.15
C MET A 78 -15.03 -6.38 0.42
N ILE A 79 -15.89 -5.36 0.45
CA ILE A 79 -15.59 -4.04 1.01
C ILE A 79 -16.69 -3.69 2.00
N LYS A 80 -16.29 -3.37 3.23
CA LYS A 80 -17.16 -2.80 4.25
C LYS A 80 -16.48 -1.57 4.84
N SER A 81 -17.24 -0.49 5.01
CA SER A 81 -16.72 0.72 5.64
C SER A 81 -17.64 1.16 6.77
N SER A 82 -17.01 1.71 7.81
CA SER A 82 -17.69 2.40 8.90
C SER A 82 -17.20 3.85 8.90
N GLY A 83 -18.13 4.81 9.01
CA GLY A 83 -17.85 6.23 8.76
C GLY A 83 -16.66 6.77 9.57
N GLY A 84 -15.89 7.71 8.98
CA GLY A 84 -14.73 8.33 9.62
C GLY A 84 -13.53 8.50 8.69
N LYS A 85 -12.34 8.69 9.29
CA LYS A 85 -11.05 8.75 8.58
C LYS A 85 -10.57 7.33 8.29
N TYR A 86 -10.29 7.00 7.03
CA TYR A 86 -9.84 5.66 6.65
C TYR A 86 -8.43 5.36 7.15
N ARG A 87 -8.38 4.48 8.15
CA ARG A 87 -7.18 3.90 8.73
C ARG A 87 -7.37 2.41 8.97
N GLY A 88 -6.28 1.67 8.85
CA GLY A 88 -6.30 0.23 9.06
C GLY A 88 -4.94 -0.42 8.94
N ASN A 89 -4.89 -1.71 9.25
CA ASN A 89 -3.75 -2.56 8.95
C ASN A 89 -3.91 -3.13 7.54
N ILE A 90 -2.82 -3.29 6.79
CA ILE A 90 -2.82 -3.91 5.47
C ILE A 90 -1.89 -5.13 5.52
N GLU A 91 -2.46 -6.30 5.29
CA GLU A 91 -1.77 -7.57 5.21
C GLU A 91 -1.85 -8.08 3.76
N ILE A 92 -0.70 -8.46 3.20
CA ILE A 92 -0.58 -8.94 1.82
C ILE A 92 0.27 -10.20 1.84
N GLN A 93 -0.29 -11.28 1.31
CA GLN A 93 0.38 -12.57 1.19
C GLN A 93 0.02 -13.25 -0.13
N LYS A 94 0.68 -14.37 -0.40
CA LYS A 94 0.26 -15.30 -1.45
C LYS A 94 -0.30 -16.57 -0.82
N ASN A 95 -1.39 -17.07 -1.38
CA ASN A 95 -1.96 -18.36 -0.98
C ASN A 95 -1.24 -19.53 -1.68
N GLU A 96 -1.69 -20.75 -1.41
CA GLU A 96 -1.09 -21.98 -1.97
C GLU A 96 -1.14 -22.03 -3.51
N ASP A 97 -2.16 -21.41 -4.12
CA ASP A 97 -2.31 -21.28 -5.58
C ASP A 97 -1.47 -20.13 -6.17
N GLY A 98 -0.72 -19.40 -5.33
CA GLY A 98 0.12 -18.28 -5.73
C GLY A 98 -0.65 -16.99 -6.03
N LYS A 99 -1.95 -16.93 -5.74
CA LYS A 99 -2.78 -15.71 -5.84
C LYS A 99 -2.51 -14.80 -4.64
N PHE A 100 -2.68 -13.50 -4.83
CA PHE A 100 -2.63 -12.53 -3.75
C PHE A 100 -3.87 -12.64 -2.87
N GLU A 101 -3.65 -12.69 -1.56
CA GLU A 101 -4.66 -12.44 -0.55
C GLU A 101 -4.30 -11.13 0.14
N VAL A 102 -5.24 -10.18 0.10
CA VAL A 102 -5.10 -8.86 0.71
C VAL A 102 -6.20 -8.66 1.73
N CYS A 103 -5.80 -8.42 2.98
CA CYS A 103 -6.69 -8.13 4.09
C CYS A 103 -6.41 -6.71 4.59
N ILE A 104 -7.43 -5.87 4.61
CA ILE A 104 -7.41 -4.56 5.24
C ILE A 104 -8.38 -4.60 6.41
N SER A 105 -7.93 -4.24 7.61
CA SER A 105 -8.74 -4.22 8.82
C SER A 105 -8.69 -2.87 9.53
N GLY A 106 -9.82 -2.39 10.06
CA GLY A 106 -9.90 -1.10 10.75
C GLY A 106 -11.21 -0.39 10.46
N THR A 107 -11.16 0.91 10.20
CA THR A 107 -12.34 1.71 9.84
C THR A 107 -12.92 1.34 8.46
N VAL A 108 -12.07 0.73 7.62
CA VAL A 108 -12.44 0.07 6.37
C VAL A 108 -11.91 -1.36 6.43
N GLU A 109 -12.78 -2.30 6.10
CA GLU A 109 -12.55 -3.74 6.07
C GLU A 109 -12.59 -4.19 4.61
N ILE A 110 -11.50 -4.76 4.11
CA ILE A 110 -11.41 -5.26 2.73
C ILE A 110 -10.77 -6.64 2.74
N ASN A 111 -11.42 -7.59 2.08
CA ASN A 111 -10.83 -8.89 1.76
C ASN A 111 -10.85 -9.04 0.25
N LEU A 112 -9.69 -9.35 -0.33
CA LEU A 112 -9.47 -9.35 -1.77
C LEU A 112 -8.58 -10.53 -2.18
N THR A 113 -8.98 -11.22 -3.26
CA THR A 113 -8.17 -12.21 -3.95
C THR A 113 -7.91 -11.78 -5.40
N ALA A 114 -6.65 -11.80 -5.84
CA ALA A 114 -6.25 -11.34 -7.18
C ALA A 114 -5.03 -12.09 -7.72
N ASP A 115 -4.87 -12.15 -9.05
CA ASP A 115 -3.73 -12.87 -9.66
C ASP A 115 -2.44 -12.05 -9.68
N PHE A 116 -2.55 -10.71 -9.79
CA PHE A 116 -1.40 -9.83 -9.91
C PHE A 116 -1.42 -8.71 -8.86
N GLY A 117 -0.23 -8.33 -8.41
CA GLY A 117 0.00 -7.23 -7.48
C GLY A 117 1.22 -6.41 -7.92
N ILE A 118 1.08 -5.09 -7.93
CA ILE A 118 2.09 -4.16 -8.46
C ILE A 118 2.19 -2.91 -7.60
N VAL A 119 3.43 -2.48 -7.32
CA VAL A 119 3.71 -1.14 -6.83
C VAL A 119 3.62 -0.17 -8.01
N LYS A 120 2.58 0.67 -8.02
CA LYS A 120 2.29 1.60 -9.11
C LYS A 120 3.15 2.85 -9.01
N GLU A 121 3.17 3.43 -7.83
CA GLU A 121 3.87 4.66 -7.51
C GLU A 121 4.40 4.62 -6.07
N VAL A 122 5.57 5.23 -5.89
CA VAL A 122 6.15 5.54 -4.58
C VAL A 122 6.71 6.94 -4.69
N THR A 123 6.20 7.85 -3.87
CA THR A 123 6.59 9.25 -3.91
C THR A 123 6.77 9.80 -2.50
N GLY A 124 7.47 10.91 -2.38
CA GLY A 124 7.66 11.61 -1.11
C GLY A 124 6.95 12.95 -1.16
N TYR A 125 6.51 13.45 -0.01
CA TYR A 125 5.93 14.78 0.10
C TYR A 125 6.09 15.34 1.52
N ILE A 126 5.72 16.60 1.70
CA ILE A 126 5.61 17.25 3.01
C ILE A 126 4.18 17.06 3.51
N SER A 127 4.01 16.26 4.56
CA SER A 127 2.77 16.15 5.32
C SER A 127 2.83 17.06 6.54
N GLU A 128 1.73 17.79 6.81
CA GLU A 128 1.54 18.52 8.06
C GLU A 128 1.29 17.58 9.25
N THR A 129 0.81 16.37 8.96
CA THR A 129 0.64 15.28 9.93
C THR A 129 1.43 14.06 9.43
N PRO A 130 2.76 14.03 9.60
CA PRO A 130 3.56 12.87 9.24
C PRO A 130 3.20 11.68 10.15
N GLU A 131 3.35 10.47 9.61
CA GLU A 131 3.20 9.21 10.35
C GLU A 131 4.47 8.89 11.15
#